data_AF-A0A5J4WIB6-F1
#
_entry.id   AF-A0A5J4WIB6-F1
#
_cell.length_a   1.000
_cell.length_b   1.000
_cell.length_c   1.000
_cell.angle_alpha   90.00
_cell.angle_beta   90.00
_cell.angle_gamma   90.00
#
_symmetry.space_group_name_H-M   'P 1'
#
loop_
_entity.id
_entity.type
_entity.pdbx_description
1 polymer ?
#
loop_
_entity_poly.entity_id
_entity_poly.type
_entity_poly.pdbx_seq_one_letter_code
_entity_poly.pdbx_strand_id
1 'polypeptide(L)'
;MLIAKTSPEAAKLILKNGFKLGFGGIAGGGIYFSLSEEDAKGRTKLHGAILKCDVDVGKTKIMKQYEDQITKENLEKQGFDSVYFPEQYMGIQLKKPKFAIYDPNRVKSIEII
;
A
#
# COMPACT_ATOMS: atom_id res chain seq x y z
N MET A 1 -8.91 -4.53 6.84
CA MET A 1 -8.73 -3.06 7.00
C MET A 1 -7.26 -2.71 6.93
N LEU A 2 -6.90 -1.72 6.11
CA LEU A 2 -5.55 -1.17 5.98
C LEU A 2 -5.58 0.37 6.04
N ILE A 3 -4.44 0.99 6.30
CA ILE A 3 -4.33 2.43 6.54
C ILE A 3 -3.49 3.12 5.45
N ALA A 4 -4.03 4.17 4.83
CA ALA A 4 -3.27 5.09 4.00
C ALA A 4 -3.19 6.46 4.69
N LYS A 5 -2.06 7.15 4.58
CA LYS A 5 -1.89 8.52 5.08
C LYS A 5 -1.50 9.41 3.90
N THR A 6 -2.21 10.52 3.74
CA THR A 6 -2.04 11.43 2.59
C THR A 6 -2.39 12.87 2.99
N SER A 7 -2.26 13.84 2.08
CA SER A 7 -2.68 15.22 2.37
C SER A 7 -4.21 15.33 2.42
N PRO A 8 -4.80 16.29 3.15
CA PRO A 8 -6.24 16.50 3.18
C PRO A 8 -6.87 16.70 1.78
N GLU A 9 -6.17 17.37 0.87
CA GLU A 9 -6.62 17.59 -0.51
C GLU A 9 -6.65 16.29 -1.30
N ALA A 10 -5.58 15.48 -1.18
CA ALA A 10 -5.51 14.18 -1.82
C ALA A 10 -6.56 13.21 -1.24
N ALA A 11 -6.83 13.26 0.07
CA ALA A 11 -7.88 12.47 0.69
C ALA A 11 -9.26 12.78 0.10
N LYS A 12 -9.60 14.06 -0.09
CA LYS A 12 -10.86 14.46 -0.76
C LYS A 12 -10.94 13.92 -2.19
N LEU A 13 -9.83 13.97 -2.93
CA LEU A 13 -9.78 13.43 -4.29
C LEU A 13 -9.91 11.90 -4.33
N ILE A 14 -9.32 11.20 -3.37
CA ILE A 14 -9.39 9.73 -3.24
C ILE A 14 -10.82 9.31 -2.86
N LEU A 15 -11.48 10.01 -1.93
CA LEU A 15 -12.87 9.72 -1.60
C LEU A 15 -13.80 9.92 -2.80
N LYS A 16 -13.54 10.91 -3.65
CA LYS A 16 -14.36 11.21 -4.82
C LYS A 16 -14.10 10.25 -5.99
N ASN A 17 -12.85 9.90 -6.25
CA ASN A 17 -12.44 9.24 -7.50
C ASN A 17 -11.81 7.85 -7.28
N GLY A 18 -11.65 7.40 -6.04
CA GLY A 18 -10.83 6.24 -5.70
C GLY A 18 -9.33 6.52 -5.73
N PHE A 19 -8.54 5.50 -5.38
CA PHE A 19 -7.09 5.57 -5.46
C PHE A 19 -6.59 5.50 -6.91
N LYS A 20 -5.41 6.07 -7.14
CA LYS A 20 -4.65 5.92 -8.38
C LYS A 20 -3.31 5.25 -8.08
N LEU A 21 -2.78 4.52 -9.05
CA LEU A 21 -1.44 3.92 -8.95
C LEU A 21 -0.38 5.03 -8.80
N GLY A 22 0.62 4.77 -7.96
CA GLY A 22 1.80 5.60 -7.86
C GLY A 22 2.79 5.35 -9.00
N PHE A 23 3.86 6.14 -9.08
CA PHE A 23 4.90 6.00 -10.10
C PHE A 23 6.16 5.28 -9.61
N GLY A 24 6.26 4.95 -8.32
CA GLY A 24 7.45 4.34 -7.75
C GLY A 24 7.25 3.80 -6.34
N GLY A 25 8.35 3.47 -5.69
CA GLY A 25 8.39 2.82 -4.38
C GLY A 25 9.17 1.51 -4.43
N ILE A 26 9.33 0.88 -3.27
CA ILE A 26 10.17 -0.33 -3.11
C ILE A 26 9.67 -1.54 -3.91
N ALA A 27 8.39 -1.58 -4.30
CA ALA A 27 7.85 -2.55 -5.25
C ALA A 27 7.19 -1.85 -6.46
N GLY A 28 7.77 -0.75 -6.93
CA GLY A 28 7.23 -0.03 -8.09
C GLY A 28 5.92 0.69 -7.82
N GLY A 29 5.19 1.01 -8.90
CA GLY A 29 4.02 1.89 -8.94
C GLY A 29 2.72 1.33 -8.35
N GLY A 30 2.74 0.88 -7.10
CA GLY A 30 1.55 0.42 -6.37
C GLY A 30 0.90 1.50 -5.50
N ILE A 31 -0.28 1.18 -4.96
CA ILE A 31 -0.90 1.90 -3.84
C ILE A 31 -0.41 1.25 -2.55
N TYR A 32 0.23 2.03 -1.69
CA TYR A 32 0.86 1.53 -0.48
C TYR A 32 -0.01 1.76 0.76
N PHE A 33 -0.24 0.69 1.50
CA PHE A 33 -0.98 0.72 2.75
C PHE A 33 -0.14 0.24 3.93
N SER A 34 -0.48 0.73 5.11
CA SER A 34 0.08 0.33 6.40
C SER A 34 -0.92 -0.59 7.11
N LEU A 35 -0.45 -1.42 8.04
CA LEU A 35 -1.33 -2.33 8.78
C LEU A 35 -2.05 -1.60 9.91
N SER A 36 -1.40 -0.61 10.51
CA SER A 36 -1.96 0.21 11.58
C SER A 36 -1.76 1.71 11.35
N GLU A 37 -2.48 2.53 12.13
CA GLU A 37 -2.28 3.98 12.17
C GLU A 37 -0.89 4.35 12.68
N GLU A 38 -0.36 3.60 13.65
CA GLU A 38 0.99 3.81 14.19
C GLU A 38 2.06 3.58 13.12
N ASP A 39 1.87 2.56 12.28
CA ASP A 39 2.71 2.32 11.11
C ASP A 39 2.66 3.49 10.13
N ALA A 40 1.48 4.08 9.94
CA ALA A 40 1.28 5.21 9.04
C ALA A 40 1.86 6.54 9.59
N LYS A 41 1.79 6.78 10.91
CA LYS A 41 2.18 8.05 11.55
C LYS A 41 3.62 8.46 11.24
N GLY A 42 4.56 7.51 11.26
CA GLY A 42 5.98 7.77 10.98
C GLY A 42 6.37 7.87 9.49
N ARG A 43 5.44 7.79 8.53
CA ARG A 43 5.75 7.78 7.09
C ARG A 43 5.69 9.14 6.39
N THR A 44 5.02 10.12 6.98
CA THR A 44 4.99 11.47 6.43
C THR A 44 5.09 12.50 7.55
N LYS A 45 5.99 13.48 7.34
CA LYS A 45 6.17 14.66 8.20
C LYS A 45 4.96 15.61 8.15
N LEU A 46 4.00 15.36 7.25
CA LEU A 46 2.79 16.16 7.10
C LEU A 46 1.75 15.75 8.16
N HIS A 47 1.10 16.76 8.74
CA HIS A 47 -0.24 16.60 9.32
C HIS A 47 -1.17 16.22 8.16
N GLY A 48 -1.48 14.94 8.06
CA GLY A 48 -2.19 14.37 6.91
C GLY A 48 -3.45 13.66 7.38
N ALA A 49 -4.44 13.60 6.49
CA ALA A 49 -5.63 12.80 6.69
C ALA A 49 -5.25 11.31 6.73
N ILE A 50 -5.84 10.57 7.66
CA ILE A 50 -5.72 9.12 7.75
C ILE A 50 -6.95 8.52 7.07
N LEU A 51 -6.70 7.59 6.16
CA LEU A 51 -7.73 6.85 5.44
C LEU A 51 -7.71 5.41 5.93
N LYS A 52 -8.82 4.97 6.51
CA LYS A 52 -9.06 3.57 6.82
C LYS A 52 -9.80 2.94 5.64
N CYS A 53 -9.21 1.88 5.09
CA CYS A 53 -9.61 1.30 3.82
C CYS A 53 -9.93 -0.18 4.00
N ASP A 54 -11.06 -0.63 3.47
CA ASP A 54 -11.27 -2.06 3.24
C ASP A 54 -10.62 -2.43 1.90
N VAL A 55 -9.73 -3.42 1.91
CA VAL A 55 -8.88 -3.74 0.77
C VAL A 55 -8.80 -5.25 0.61
N ASP A 56 -9.23 -5.72 -0.55
CA ASP A 56 -9.05 -7.11 -0.98
C ASP A 56 -7.61 -7.33 -1.46
N VAL A 57 -6.76 -7.82 -0.57
CA VAL A 57 -5.34 -8.09 -0.87
C VAL A 57 -5.13 -9.29 -1.79
N GLY A 58 -6.15 -10.13 -2.02
CA GLY A 58 -6.05 -11.33 -2.86
C GLY A 58 -4.88 -12.26 -2.48
N LYS A 59 -4.34 -12.94 -3.49
CA LYS A 59 -3.12 -13.75 -3.33
C LYS A 59 -1.92 -12.83 -3.20
N THR A 60 -1.30 -12.85 -2.02
CA THR A 60 -0.24 -11.91 -1.69
C THR A 60 1.14 -12.56 -1.83
N LYS A 61 2.02 -11.93 -2.60
CA LYS A 61 3.44 -12.28 -2.61
C LYS A 61 4.13 -11.70 -1.38
N ILE A 62 4.72 -12.55 -0.54
CA ILE A 62 5.51 -12.10 0.61
C ILE A 62 6.93 -11.82 0.13
N MET A 63 7.38 -10.58 0.29
CA MET A 63 8.72 -10.16 -0.10
C MET A 63 9.75 -10.72 0.87
N LYS A 64 10.68 -11.51 0.35
CA LYS A 64 11.82 -12.08 1.10
C LYS A 64 13.15 -11.44 0.74
N GLN A 65 13.27 -10.98 -0.51
CA GLN A 65 14.45 -10.34 -1.08
C GLN A 65 14.05 -9.20 -2.01
N TYR A 66 15.01 -8.34 -2.36
CA TYR A 66 14.78 -7.27 -3.34
C TYR A 66 14.55 -7.87 -4.72
N GLU A 67 13.50 -7.38 -5.36
CA GLU A 67 13.17 -7.70 -6.74
C GLU A 67 12.93 -6.37 -7.46
N ASP A 68 13.73 -6.13 -8.50
CA ASP A 68 13.58 -4.92 -9.28
C ASP A 68 12.30 -4.97 -10.12
N GLN A 69 11.64 -3.82 -10.27
CA GLN A 69 10.51 -3.64 -11.18
C GLN A 69 9.35 -4.62 -10.97
N ILE A 70 8.84 -4.70 -9.74
CA ILE A 70 7.54 -5.34 -9.49
C ILE A 70 6.44 -4.51 -10.18
N THR A 71 5.81 -5.13 -11.18
CA THR A 71 4.66 -4.58 -11.90
C THR A 71 3.43 -5.46 -11.67
N LYS A 72 2.25 -4.89 -11.93
CA LYS A 72 0.99 -5.63 -11.94
C LYS A 72 1.08 -6.90 -12.80
N GLU A 73 1.53 -6.74 -14.05
CA GLU A 73 1.61 -7.83 -15.03
C GLU A 73 2.54 -8.95 -14.55
N ASN A 74 3.69 -8.61 -13.97
CA ASN A 74 4.64 -9.60 -13.46
C ASN A 74 4.09 -10.36 -12.24
N LEU A 75 3.31 -9.72 -11.38
CA LEU A 75 2.65 -10.39 -10.25
C LEU A 75 1.54 -11.34 -10.74
N GLU A 76 0.72 -10.88 -11.67
CA GLU A 76 -0.37 -11.68 -12.24
C GLU A 76 0.17 -12.94 -12.93
N LYS A 77 1.27 -12.82 -13.69
CA LYS A 77 1.99 -13.99 -14.28
C LYS A 77 2.48 -14.98 -13.24
N GLN A 78 2.83 -14.51 -12.04
CA GLN A 78 3.23 -15.34 -10.90
C GLN A 78 2.03 -15.85 -10.07
N GLY A 79 0.81 -15.45 -10.42
CA GLY A 79 -0.41 -15.84 -9.71
C GLY A 79 -0.69 -15.03 -8.43
N PHE A 80 -0.13 -13.83 -8.32
CA PHE A 80 -0.31 -12.91 -7.20
C PHE A 80 -1.04 -11.64 -7.61
N ASP A 81 -1.75 -11.06 -6.65
CA ASP A 81 -2.56 -9.84 -6.78
C ASP A 81 -1.93 -8.63 -6.09
N SER A 82 -1.12 -8.89 -5.06
CA SER A 82 -0.52 -7.87 -4.22
C SER A 82 0.84 -8.32 -3.67
N VAL A 83 1.52 -7.37 -3.03
CA VAL A 83 2.79 -7.60 -2.37
C VAL A 83 2.69 -7.21 -0.91
N TYR A 84 3.22 -8.07 -0.03
CA TYR A 84 3.40 -7.78 1.38
C TYR A 84 4.88 -7.66 1.74
N PHE A 85 5.21 -6.58 2.42
CA PHE A 85 6.50 -6.33 3.02
C PHE A 85 6.42 -6.58 4.52
N PRO A 86 6.99 -7.69 5.01
CA PRO A 86 7.04 -7.98 6.43
C PRO A 86 7.97 -7.02 7.19
N GLU A 87 7.81 -6.96 8.51
CA GLU A 87 8.70 -6.23 9.42
C GLU A 87 10.15 -6.71 9.35
N GLN A 88 10.38 -7.97 8.99
CA GLN A 88 11.72 -8.49 8.76
C GLN A 88 11.89 -8.80 7.28
N TYR A 89 12.75 -8.03 6.62
CA TYR A 89 12.99 -8.11 5.19
C TYR A 89 14.49 -8.15 4.94
N MET A 90 15.00 -9.18 4.25
CA MET A 90 16.43 -9.39 4.00
C MET A 90 17.32 -9.35 5.27
N GLY A 91 16.80 -9.78 6.42
CA GLY A 91 17.52 -9.69 7.71
C GLY A 91 17.59 -8.27 8.29
N ILE A 92 16.94 -7.29 7.65
CA ILE A 92 16.79 -5.91 8.14
C ILE A 92 15.40 -5.78 8.77
N GLN A 93 15.33 -5.20 9.96
CA GLN A 93 14.07 -4.86 10.60
C GLN A 93 13.50 -3.59 9.96
N LEU A 94 12.54 -3.76 9.05
CA LEU A 94 11.65 -2.70 8.61
C LEU A 94 10.71 -2.35 9.77
N LYS A 95 10.77 -1.10 10.23
CA LYS A 95 9.94 -0.64 11.35
C LYS A 95 8.43 -0.67 11.09
N LYS A 96 7.98 -0.87 9.84
CA LYS A 96 6.60 -0.61 9.39
C LYS A 96 6.21 -1.53 8.23
N PRO A 97 5.45 -2.61 8.46
CA PRO A 97 5.00 -3.50 7.40
C PRO A 97 4.05 -2.79 6.43
N LYS A 98 3.91 -3.31 5.20
CA LYS A 98 3.04 -2.70 4.18
C LYS A 98 2.56 -3.66 3.13
N PHE A 99 1.38 -3.33 2.60
CA PHE A 99 0.91 -3.87 1.33
C PHE A 99 1.16 -2.90 0.20
N ALA A 100 1.49 -3.43 -0.97
CA ALA A 100 1.41 -2.72 -2.25
C ALA A 100 0.31 -3.37 -3.11
N ILE A 101 -0.66 -2.56 -3.53
CA ILE A 101 -1.83 -2.98 -4.32
C ILE A 101 -1.73 -2.37 -5.72
N TYR A 102 -1.95 -3.18 -6.74
CA TYR A 102 -1.76 -2.78 -8.15
C TYR A 102 -3.06 -2.69 -8.94
N ASP A 103 -4.20 -2.99 -8.31
CA ASP A 103 -5.52 -2.77 -8.85
C ASP A 103 -6.34 -1.90 -7.88
N PRO A 104 -6.64 -0.64 -8.22
CA PRO A 104 -7.46 0.23 -7.37
C PRO A 104 -8.84 -0.33 -7.04
N ASN A 105 -9.42 -1.18 -7.89
CA ASN A 105 -10.75 -1.79 -7.66
C ASN A 105 -10.75 -2.80 -6.49
N ARG A 106 -9.57 -3.16 -5.98
CA ARG A 106 -9.43 -3.96 -4.76
C ARG A 106 -9.70 -3.15 -3.49
N VAL A 107 -9.69 -1.82 -3.55
CA VAL A 107 -10.13 -0.95 -2.44
C VAL A 107 -11.66 -0.88 -2.46
N LYS A 108 -12.31 -1.51 -1.48
CA LYS A 108 -13.76 -1.70 -1.43
C LYS A 108 -14.49 -0.55 -0.73
N SER A 109 -13.85 0.04 0.27
CA SER A 109 -14.37 1.21 0.98
C SER A 109 -13.24 2.05 1.53
N ILE A 110 -13.50 3.35 1.71
CA ILE A 110 -12.55 4.35 2.19
C ILE A 110 -13.29 5.27 3.15
N GLU A 111 -12.76 5.43 4.36
CA GLU A 111 -13.25 6.37 5.36
C GLU A 111 -12.09 7.23 5.90
N ILE A 112 -12.35 8.50 6.19
CA ILE A 112 -11.39 9.36 6.91
C ILE A 112 -11.60 9.14 8.42
N ILE A 113 -10.50 8.98 9.16
CA ILE A 113 -10.49 8.86 10.63
C ILE A 113 -9.56 9.88 11.28
#